data_AF-A0A934L651-F1
#
_entry.id   AF-A0A934L651-F1
#
_cell.length_a   1.000
_cell.length_b   1.000
_cell.length_c   1.000
_cell.angle_alpha   90.00
_cell.angle_beta   90.00
_cell.angle_gamma   90.00
#
_symmetry.space_group_name_H-M   'P 1'
#
loop_
_entity.id
_entity.type
_entity.pdbx_description
1 polymer ?
#
loop_
_entity_poly.entity_id
_entity_poly.type
_entity_poly.pdbx_seq_one_letter_code
_entity_poly.pdbx_strand_id
1 'polypeptide(L)'
;MLLAVGAFVYIYSELAKPADPFQHYKITYSQFAEQLAAANIKSVTMTGLKVEGEFRKPLELALPGDGRKQVANFQTTLPVFQDSGLLKTLEGKGVAIEIEPAEGVSTIWQIAAALIPWVVIIGVWVLIMRRTQQMQGGGAGLFSFGESKAKLFDVKKPSISFKDVAGLANAKKELEETVEFLKNPERFTRLGAKVPKGILLIGPPGTGKTLLARATAGEAGVQFYSISASEFIEMFVGVGASRVRDMFKNARQSSPSIIFIDEIDSVGRTRGAGLGGGHDEREQTLNQLLSEMDGFEPHEKVIVMAATNRPDVLDAALLRPGRFDRHIVIDRPGWKDRLAILLVHTREKRMAAEVNLERIAQGTPGMTGADLENLANEAAISASKKGKGMIDAADFEEARDRILMGTQREDTITEFEKRITAYHEAGHALVSLELPHTDPIHKVSIIPRGLAMGVTQFLPREDRHYYPKSYLVNRLCVALAGRAAEKLVFGDVSSGAQDDLKNATALAERMVAQWGMSDAVGPVNFGRGEEHPFLGRELAAPRRYSEDMAWLMDQEIRKLVLEAETLSDEILAKKRQTLELLAERLIKDETLDREEVERIAGLAGGKVAGETGI
;
A
#
# COMPACT_ATOMS: atom_id res chain seq x y z
N MET A 1 23.95 48.40 -17.08
CA MET A 1 22.78 47.52 -17.31
C MET A 1 21.49 48.12 -16.71
N LEU A 2 21.46 48.48 -15.42
CA LEU A 2 20.26 49.08 -14.78
C LEU A 2 19.76 50.38 -15.45
N LEU A 3 20.66 51.28 -15.86
CA LEU A 3 20.29 52.50 -16.60
C LEU A 3 19.67 52.21 -17.97
N ALA A 4 20.14 51.16 -18.65
CA ALA A 4 19.61 50.76 -19.96
C ALA A 4 18.23 50.09 -19.83
N VAL A 5 18.02 49.31 -18.76
CA VAL A 5 16.71 48.73 -18.43
C VAL A 5 15.73 49.83 -18.02
N GLY A 6 16.15 50.80 -17.22
CA GLY A 6 15.33 51.96 -16.85
C GLY A 6 14.91 52.80 -18.06
N ALA A 7 15.84 53.06 -18.99
CA ALA A 7 15.54 53.77 -20.23
C ALA A 7 14.58 52.97 -21.14
N PHE A 8 14.78 51.65 -21.23
CA PHE A 8 13.88 50.78 -22.00
C PHE A 8 12.46 50.75 -21.42
N VAL A 9 12.32 50.65 -20.10
CA VAL A 9 11.01 50.68 -19.43
C VAL A 9 10.31 52.02 -19.60
N TYR A 10 11.05 53.14 -19.51
CA TYR A 10 10.49 54.47 -19.73
C TYR A 10 9.98 54.64 -21.17
N ILE A 11 10.81 54.27 -22.16
CA ILE A 11 10.45 54.34 -23.58
C ILE A 11 9.26 53.42 -23.88
N TYR A 12 9.26 52.20 -23.35
CA TYR A 12 8.14 51.27 -23.51
C TYR A 12 6.86 51.80 -22.86
N SER A 13 6.95 52.46 -21.71
CA SER A 13 5.78 53.04 -21.04
C SER A 13 5.16 54.22 -21.79
N GLU A 14 5.95 55.00 -22.54
CA GLU A 14 5.41 56.05 -23.42
C GLU A 14 4.88 55.49 -24.75
N LEU A 15 5.49 54.43 -25.28
CA LEU A 15 5.02 53.74 -26.49
C LEU A 15 3.80 52.86 -26.26
N ALA A 16 3.57 52.39 -25.03
CA ALA A 16 2.46 51.50 -24.67
C ALA A 16 1.18 52.21 -24.22
N LYS A 17 1.12 53.56 -24.28
CA LYS A 17 -0.15 54.27 -24.12
C LYS A 17 -0.97 54.09 -25.41
N PRO A 18 -2.13 53.40 -25.38
CA PRO A 18 -2.99 53.35 -26.54
C PRO A 18 -3.45 54.77 -26.88
N ALA A 19 -3.24 55.21 -28.11
CA ALA A 19 -3.79 56.45 -28.62
C ALA A 19 -5.32 56.28 -28.72
N ASP A 20 -6.06 56.79 -27.75
CA ASP A 20 -7.52 56.82 -27.80
C ASP A 20 -7.95 57.88 -28.85
N PRO A 21 -8.56 57.48 -29.98
CA PRO A 21 -8.85 58.41 -31.08
C PRO A 21 -9.97 59.41 -30.77
N PHE A 22 -10.64 59.27 -29.62
CA PHE A 22 -11.84 60.02 -29.29
C PHE A 22 -11.71 60.73 -27.93
N GLN A 23 -12.04 62.01 -27.89
CA GLN A 23 -12.07 62.78 -26.65
C GLN A 23 -13.33 62.42 -25.85
N HIS A 24 -13.16 61.56 -24.85
CA HIS A 24 -14.22 61.20 -23.90
C HIS A 24 -14.39 62.31 -22.86
N TYR A 25 -15.61 62.83 -22.72
CA TYR A 25 -15.94 63.83 -21.71
C TYR A 25 -16.42 63.17 -20.42
N LYS A 26 -15.89 63.57 -19.26
CA LYS A 26 -16.33 63.05 -17.97
C LYS A 26 -17.72 63.60 -17.62
N ILE A 27 -18.70 62.72 -17.47
CA ILE A 27 -20.05 63.08 -17.00
C ILE A 27 -20.31 62.49 -15.62
N THR A 28 -21.15 63.14 -14.82
CA THR A 28 -21.53 62.60 -13.50
C THR A 28 -22.37 61.33 -13.67
N TYR A 29 -22.37 60.47 -12.65
CA TYR A 29 -23.17 59.24 -12.67
C TYR A 29 -24.67 59.57 -12.80
N SER A 30 -25.14 60.63 -12.13
CA SER A 30 -26.53 61.08 -12.23
C SER A 30 -26.91 61.48 -13.66
N GLN A 31 -26.03 62.18 -14.39
CA GLN A 31 -26.27 62.52 -15.80
C GLN A 31 -26.30 61.28 -16.69
N PHE A 32 -25.42 60.32 -16.46
CA PHE A 32 -25.45 59.05 -17.17
C PHE A 32 -26.76 58.30 -16.93
N ALA A 33 -27.22 58.19 -15.68
CA ALA A 33 -28.47 57.52 -15.32
C ALA A 33 -29.70 58.21 -15.96
N GLU A 34 -29.74 59.55 -15.96
CA GLU A 34 -30.80 60.33 -16.61
C GLU A 34 -30.82 60.11 -18.13
N GLN A 35 -29.66 60.17 -18.80
CA GLN A 35 -29.59 59.97 -20.26
C GLN A 35 -29.83 58.52 -20.68
N LEU A 36 -29.52 57.56 -19.80
CA LEU A 36 -29.88 56.15 -19.98
C LEU A 36 -31.41 55.97 -19.92
N ALA A 37 -32.07 56.57 -18.93
CA ALA A 37 -33.54 56.54 -18.79
C ALA A 37 -34.25 57.23 -19.97
N ALA A 38 -33.66 58.30 -20.52
CA ALA A 38 -34.15 59.00 -21.71
C ALA A 38 -33.85 58.28 -23.05
N ALA A 39 -33.21 57.10 -23.03
CA ALA A 39 -32.84 56.31 -24.21
C ALA A 39 -31.90 57.03 -25.22
N ASN A 40 -31.08 57.98 -24.74
CA ASN A 40 -30.17 58.77 -25.57
C ASN A 40 -28.80 58.11 -25.81
N ILE A 41 -28.51 56.98 -25.17
CA ILE A 41 -27.23 56.27 -25.26
C ILE A 41 -27.25 55.28 -26.44
N LYS A 42 -26.18 55.26 -27.24
CA LYS A 42 -26.02 54.40 -28.42
C LYS A 42 -25.30 53.10 -28.06
N SER A 43 -24.15 53.20 -27.39
CA SER A 43 -23.34 52.07 -26.97
C SER A 43 -22.56 52.41 -25.70
N VAL A 44 -22.26 51.38 -24.92
CA VAL A 44 -21.49 51.48 -23.67
C VAL A 44 -20.50 50.31 -23.60
N THR A 45 -19.26 50.62 -23.27
CA THR A 45 -18.19 49.67 -22.96
C THR A 45 -17.85 49.82 -21.47
N MET A 46 -17.81 48.71 -20.75
CA MET A 46 -17.53 48.68 -19.32
C MET A 46 -16.21 47.97 -19.06
N THR A 47 -15.26 48.68 -18.45
CA THR A 47 -13.95 48.15 -18.05
C THR A 47 -13.80 48.32 -16.54
N GLY A 48 -14.09 47.25 -15.80
CA GLY A 48 -14.18 47.30 -14.34
C GLY A 48 -15.30 48.23 -13.89
N LEU A 49 -14.96 49.28 -13.13
CA LEU A 49 -15.91 50.31 -12.67
C LEU A 49 -16.03 51.49 -13.63
N LYS A 50 -15.19 51.56 -14.66
CA LYS A 50 -15.16 52.66 -15.61
C LYS A 50 -16.08 52.33 -16.79
N VAL A 51 -16.93 53.28 -17.15
CA VAL A 51 -17.93 53.17 -18.21
C VAL A 51 -17.65 54.23 -19.26
N GLU A 52 -17.46 53.82 -20.50
CA GLU A 52 -17.24 54.71 -21.66
C GLU A 52 -18.33 54.44 -22.71
N GLY A 53 -18.84 55.47 -23.37
CA GLY A 53 -19.92 55.28 -24.33
C GLY A 53 -20.14 56.47 -25.26
N GLU A 54 -21.03 56.27 -26.23
CA GLU A 54 -21.41 57.25 -27.24
C GLU A 54 -22.91 57.58 -27.11
N PHE A 55 -23.29 58.85 -27.24
CA PHE A 55 -24.69 59.27 -27.35
C PHE A 55 -25.20 59.12 -28.79
N ARG A 56 -26.50 58.83 -28.97
CA ARG A 56 -27.14 58.70 -30.29
C ARG A 56 -27.10 60.00 -31.10
N LYS A 57 -27.13 61.13 -30.41
CA LYS A 57 -26.93 62.49 -30.96
C LYS A 57 -26.07 63.29 -29.97
N PRO A 58 -25.20 64.20 -30.43
CA PRO A 58 -24.46 65.07 -29.53
C PRO A 58 -25.41 65.90 -28.65
N LEU A 59 -25.19 65.89 -27.34
CA LEU A 59 -26.02 66.58 -26.34
C LEU A 59 -25.23 67.69 -25.66
N GLU A 60 -25.86 68.84 -25.40
CA GLU A 60 -25.26 69.88 -24.55
C GLU A 60 -25.41 69.51 -23.08
N LEU A 61 -24.32 69.09 -22.46
CA LEU A 61 -24.26 68.71 -21.05
C LEU A 61 -23.34 69.66 -20.28
N ALA A 62 -23.70 69.94 -19.03
CA ALA A 62 -22.83 70.66 -18.09
C ALA A 62 -21.82 69.67 -17.53
N LEU A 63 -20.53 69.90 -17.78
CA LEU A 63 -19.48 69.00 -17.33
C LEU A 63 -19.01 69.37 -15.92
N PRO A 64 -18.53 68.41 -15.10
CA PRO A 64 -17.93 68.73 -13.81
C PRO A 64 -16.69 69.61 -14.02
N GLY A 65 -16.73 70.84 -13.51
CA GLY A 65 -15.64 71.82 -13.60
C GLY A 65 -15.48 72.54 -14.94
N ASP A 66 -16.39 72.37 -15.90
CA ASP A 66 -16.34 73.04 -17.22
C ASP A 66 -17.75 73.43 -17.70
N GLY A 67 -17.87 74.46 -18.55
CA GLY A 67 -19.17 74.97 -19.01
C GLY A 67 -20.01 73.95 -19.83
N ARG A 68 -21.20 74.34 -20.28
CA ARG A 68 -22.01 73.49 -21.18
C ARG A 68 -21.27 73.26 -22.50
N LYS A 69 -21.04 72.01 -22.86
CA LYS A 69 -20.40 71.61 -24.13
C LYS A 69 -21.23 70.54 -24.84
N GLN A 70 -21.14 70.50 -26.17
CA GLN A 70 -21.69 69.38 -26.93
C GLN A 70 -20.81 68.14 -26.75
N VAL A 71 -21.38 67.11 -26.12
CA VAL A 71 -20.72 65.85 -25.79
C VAL A 71 -21.26 64.77 -26.70
N ALA A 72 -20.38 64.16 -27.51
CA ALA A 72 -20.71 62.98 -28.31
C ALA A 72 -20.31 61.69 -27.57
N ASN A 73 -19.13 61.68 -26.95
CA ASN A 73 -18.56 60.54 -26.23
C ASN A 73 -18.40 60.89 -24.76
N PHE A 74 -18.85 60.00 -23.87
CA PHE A 74 -18.82 60.21 -22.44
C PHE A 74 -18.03 59.13 -21.72
N GLN A 75 -17.52 59.49 -20.54
CA GLN A 75 -16.94 58.57 -19.57
C GLN A 75 -17.56 58.86 -18.20
N THR A 76 -17.93 57.81 -17.48
CA THR A 76 -18.35 57.89 -16.07
C THR A 76 -17.81 56.70 -15.28
N THR A 77 -17.97 56.72 -13.96
CA THR A 77 -17.52 55.64 -13.06
C THR A 77 -18.73 55.13 -12.27
N LEU A 78 -18.91 53.81 -12.23
CA LEU A 78 -19.98 53.19 -11.44
C LEU A 78 -19.66 53.23 -9.95
N PRO A 79 -20.64 53.58 -9.10
CA PRO A 79 -20.49 53.47 -7.66
C PRO A 79 -20.40 52.01 -7.20
N VAL A 80 -19.44 51.71 -6.33
CA VAL A 80 -19.41 50.44 -5.57
C VAL A 80 -19.87 50.74 -4.16
N PHE A 81 -21.17 50.65 -3.92
CA PHE A 81 -21.73 50.72 -2.56
C PHE A 81 -22.40 49.38 -2.23
N GLN A 82 -22.08 48.83 -1.06
CA GLN A 82 -22.65 47.57 -0.58
C GLN A 82 -24.14 47.69 -0.20
N ASP A 83 -24.68 48.91 -0.10
CA ASP A 83 -26.05 49.16 0.36
C ASP A 83 -26.90 49.89 -0.71
N SER A 84 -27.78 49.15 -1.36
CA SER A 84 -28.57 49.60 -2.53
C SER A 84 -29.66 50.64 -2.21
N GLY A 85 -29.93 50.91 -0.93
CA GLY A 85 -30.97 51.86 -0.48
C GLY A 85 -30.56 53.34 -0.51
N LEU A 86 -29.26 53.64 -0.32
CA LEU A 86 -28.77 55.03 -0.27
C LEU A 86 -28.81 55.70 -1.64
N LEU A 87 -28.40 54.97 -2.69
CA LEU A 87 -28.42 55.43 -4.08
C LEU A 87 -29.82 55.83 -4.54
N LYS A 88 -30.83 54.99 -4.30
CA LYS A 88 -32.23 55.30 -4.62
C LYS A 88 -32.76 56.51 -3.86
N THR A 89 -32.30 56.73 -2.63
CA THR A 89 -32.71 57.87 -1.81
C THR A 89 -32.10 59.18 -2.30
N LEU A 90 -30.84 59.14 -2.77
CA LEU A 90 -30.14 60.30 -3.34
C LEU A 90 -30.70 60.67 -4.73
N GLU A 91 -31.01 59.67 -5.56
CA GLU A 91 -31.71 59.86 -6.84
C GLU A 91 -33.11 60.46 -6.63
N GLY A 92 -33.89 59.94 -5.68
CA GLY A 92 -35.23 60.46 -5.35
C GLY A 92 -35.27 61.90 -4.82
N LYS A 93 -34.12 62.46 -4.42
CA LYS A 93 -33.98 63.87 -3.98
C LYS A 93 -33.29 64.76 -5.02
N GLY A 94 -32.96 64.26 -6.21
CA GLY A 94 -32.38 65.05 -7.30
C GLY A 94 -30.94 65.52 -7.04
N VAL A 95 -30.16 64.80 -6.22
CA VAL A 95 -28.79 65.18 -5.88
C VAL A 95 -27.82 64.73 -6.99
N ALA A 96 -26.95 65.64 -7.43
CA ALA A 96 -25.88 65.30 -8.37
C ALA A 96 -24.79 64.48 -7.65
N ILE A 97 -24.54 63.26 -8.12
CA ILE A 97 -23.55 62.34 -7.55
C ILE A 97 -22.29 62.36 -8.42
N GLU A 98 -21.21 62.89 -7.88
CA GLU A 98 -19.87 62.87 -8.47
C GLU A 98 -18.99 61.84 -7.76
N ILE A 99 -18.31 60.99 -8.52
CA ILE A 99 -17.48 59.89 -7.99
C ILE A 99 -16.08 60.04 -8.58
N GLU A 100 -15.10 60.29 -7.71
CA GLU A 100 -13.70 60.33 -8.09
C GLU A 100 -13.09 58.91 -8.12
N PRO A 101 -12.26 58.57 -9.12
CA PRO A 101 -11.55 57.29 -9.12
C PRO A 101 -10.56 57.24 -7.96
N ALA A 102 -10.47 56.09 -7.27
CA ALA A 102 -9.53 55.88 -6.18
C ALA A 102 -8.09 56.19 -6.64
N GLU A 103 -7.35 56.98 -5.84
CA GLU A 103 -5.96 57.36 -6.12
C GLU A 103 -5.12 56.11 -6.39
N GLY A 104 -4.67 55.95 -7.63
CA GLY A 104 -3.77 54.88 -8.01
C GLY A 104 -2.44 55.05 -7.29
N VAL A 105 -1.98 54.00 -6.60
CA VAL A 105 -0.65 53.96 -5.98
C VAL A 105 0.39 54.34 -7.03
N SER A 106 1.25 55.33 -6.74
CA SER A 106 2.28 55.85 -7.65
C SER A 106 2.94 54.74 -8.48
N THR A 107 2.95 54.90 -9.80
CA THR A 107 3.48 53.91 -10.75
C THR A 107 4.91 53.47 -10.41
N ILE A 108 5.70 54.35 -9.79
CA ILE A 108 7.06 54.07 -9.33
C ILE A 108 7.07 53.02 -8.20
N TRP A 109 6.12 53.10 -7.27
CA TRP A 109 5.98 52.12 -6.18
C TRP A 109 5.55 50.76 -6.69
N GLN A 110 4.70 50.69 -7.71
CA GLN A 110 4.29 49.43 -8.34
C GLN A 110 5.47 48.74 -9.05
N ILE A 111 6.29 49.52 -9.77
CA ILE A 111 7.49 49.01 -10.45
C ILE A 111 8.53 48.55 -9.43
N ALA A 112 8.74 49.31 -8.35
CA ALA A 112 9.66 48.94 -7.28
C ALA A 112 9.22 47.63 -6.59
N ALA A 113 7.93 47.50 -6.25
CA ALA A 113 7.37 46.29 -5.66
C ALA A 113 7.53 45.05 -6.57
N ALA A 114 7.40 45.22 -7.89
CA ALA A 114 7.61 44.15 -8.87
C ALA A 114 9.09 43.75 -9.05
N LEU A 115 10.02 44.68 -8.86
CA LEU A 115 11.46 44.44 -9.03
C LEU A 115 12.16 43.89 -7.77
N ILE A 116 11.65 44.18 -6.57
CA ILE A 116 12.24 43.71 -5.30
C ILE A 116 12.45 42.18 -5.28
N PRO A 117 11.48 41.32 -5.68
CA PRO A 117 11.67 39.87 -5.72
C PRO A 117 12.85 39.46 -6.62
N TRP A 118 12.99 40.09 -7.79
CA TRP A 118 14.08 39.80 -8.73
C TRP A 118 15.44 40.22 -8.18
N VAL A 119 15.52 41.37 -7.51
CA VAL A 119 16.76 41.84 -6.89
C VAL A 119 17.21 40.90 -5.77
N VAL A 120 16.28 40.37 -4.98
CA VAL A 120 16.59 39.37 -3.93
C VAL A 120 17.10 38.06 -4.55
N ILE A 121 16.41 37.54 -5.58
CA ILE A 121 16.83 36.32 -6.27
C ILE A 121 18.23 36.49 -6.89
N ILE A 122 18.46 37.59 -7.61
CA ILE A 122 19.76 37.89 -8.22
C ILE A 122 20.84 38.09 -7.15
N GLY A 123 20.52 38.76 -6.05
CA GLY A 123 21.44 38.96 -4.92
C GLY A 123 21.87 37.63 -4.28
N VAL A 124 20.93 36.74 -4.02
CA VAL A 124 21.19 35.38 -3.51
C VAL A 124 22.00 34.58 -4.53
N TRP A 125 21.66 34.68 -5.82
CA TRP A 125 22.37 33.97 -6.89
C TRP A 125 23.83 34.41 -7.02
N VAL A 126 24.11 35.71 -6.92
CA VAL A 126 25.47 36.25 -6.93
C VAL A 126 26.24 35.84 -5.66
N LEU A 127 25.57 35.75 -4.51
CA LEU A 127 26.19 35.32 -3.25
C LEU A 127 26.54 33.83 -3.27
N ILE A 128 25.68 33.00 -3.86
CA ILE A 128 25.96 31.59 -4.17
C ILE A 128 27.12 31.49 -5.13
N MET A 129 27.07 32.17 -6.29
CA MET A 129 28.18 32.13 -7.26
C MET A 129 29.51 32.56 -6.64
N ARG A 130 29.53 33.62 -5.81
CA ARG A 130 30.74 34.08 -5.11
C ARG A 130 31.24 33.06 -4.11
N ARG A 131 30.36 32.37 -3.36
CA ARG A 131 30.76 31.26 -2.47
C ARG A 131 31.32 30.07 -3.26
N THR A 132 30.72 29.74 -4.41
CA THR A 132 31.20 28.65 -5.27
C THR A 132 32.53 28.98 -5.95
N GLN A 133 32.79 30.26 -6.25
CA GLN A 133 34.05 30.71 -6.87
C GLN A 133 35.22 30.82 -5.90
N GLN A 134 34.95 30.97 -4.59
CA GLN A 134 35.96 31.05 -3.53
C GLN A 134 36.45 29.67 -3.05
N MET A 135 35.78 28.58 -3.45
CA MET A 135 36.26 27.18 -3.35
C MET A 135 37.01 26.75 -4.62
N GLN A 136 37.90 27.61 -5.13
CA GLN A 136 38.52 27.39 -6.43
C GLN A 136 39.63 26.33 -6.38
N GLY A 137 39.44 25.26 -7.17
CA GLY A 137 40.47 24.30 -7.49
C GLY A 137 39.98 23.14 -8.36
N GLY A 138 39.48 23.40 -9.58
CA GLY A 138 39.27 22.37 -10.60
C GLY A 138 37.94 22.47 -11.37
N GLY A 139 38.02 22.59 -12.70
CA GLY A 139 36.88 22.72 -13.62
C GLY A 139 36.05 21.44 -13.77
N ALA A 140 35.30 21.06 -12.75
CA ALA A 140 34.46 19.85 -12.73
C ALA A 140 33.10 20.07 -12.02
N GLY A 141 32.50 21.25 -12.16
CA GLY A 141 31.35 21.67 -11.33
C GLY A 141 29.94 21.46 -11.90
N LEU A 142 29.79 21.06 -13.17
CA LEU A 142 28.45 20.90 -13.79
C LEU A 142 28.18 19.48 -14.33
N PHE A 143 29.21 18.64 -14.47
CA PHE A 143 29.10 17.27 -14.99
C PHE A 143 29.13 16.17 -13.91
N SER A 144 29.28 16.52 -12.62
CA SER A 144 29.38 15.51 -11.54
C SER A 144 28.04 15.17 -10.87
N PHE A 145 26.90 15.60 -11.42
CA PHE A 145 25.58 15.22 -10.89
C PHE A 145 25.26 13.72 -11.05
N GLY A 146 26.10 12.97 -11.78
CA GLY A 146 25.95 11.53 -12.01
C GLY A 146 26.86 10.62 -11.18
N GLU A 147 27.89 11.14 -10.48
CA GLU A 147 28.71 10.30 -9.59
C GLU A 147 28.18 10.39 -8.16
N SER A 148 27.59 9.29 -7.70
CA SER A 148 27.13 9.13 -6.33
C SER A 148 28.28 9.33 -5.33
N LYS A 149 28.30 10.49 -4.64
CA LYS A 149 29.20 10.78 -3.50
C LYS A 149 28.63 10.37 -2.14
N ALA A 150 27.54 9.60 -2.10
CA ALA A 150 27.00 9.00 -0.87
C ALA A 150 27.13 7.48 -0.95
N LYS A 151 27.52 6.81 0.14
CA LYS A 151 27.54 5.34 0.24
C LYS A 151 26.11 4.80 0.20
N LEU A 152 25.55 4.70 -1.00
CA LEU A 152 24.22 4.15 -1.29
C LEU A 152 24.19 2.61 -1.21
N PHE A 153 25.36 1.95 -1.17
CA PHE A 153 25.48 0.51 -1.06
C PHE A 153 26.08 0.14 0.30
N ASP A 154 25.43 -0.75 1.05
CA ASP A 154 26.03 -1.32 2.26
C ASP A 154 27.06 -2.38 1.86
N VAL A 155 28.30 -1.94 1.62
CA VAL A 155 29.42 -2.83 1.26
C VAL A 155 30.07 -3.33 2.54
N LYS A 156 29.69 -4.53 2.97
CA LYS A 156 30.28 -5.23 4.11
C LYS A 156 30.57 -6.67 3.75
N LYS A 157 31.59 -7.25 4.40
CA LYS A 157 31.67 -8.71 4.54
C LYS A 157 30.65 -9.11 5.59
N PRO A 158 29.57 -9.83 5.23
CA PRO A 158 28.57 -10.23 6.21
C PRO A 158 29.21 -11.17 7.24
N SER A 159 28.90 -10.97 8.51
CA SER A 159 29.25 -11.92 9.58
C SER A 159 28.26 -13.09 9.68
N ILE A 160 27.10 -12.96 9.02
CA ILE A 160 26.00 -13.92 9.03
C ILE A 160 26.33 -15.06 8.05
N SER A 161 26.14 -16.30 8.49
CA SER A 161 26.40 -17.52 7.73
C SER A 161 25.16 -18.39 7.58
N PHE A 162 25.24 -19.52 6.88
CA PHE A 162 24.10 -20.46 6.80
C PHE A 162 23.69 -21.09 8.14
N LYS A 163 24.55 -20.97 9.18
CA LYS A 163 24.23 -21.42 10.54
C LYS A 163 23.23 -20.51 11.25
N ASP A 164 23.17 -19.25 10.85
CA ASP A 164 22.30 -18.23 11.45
C ASP A 164 20.93 -18.18 10.78
N VAL A 165 20.78 -18.84 9.63
CA VAL A 165 19.50 -19.03 8.95
C VAL A 165 18.90 -20.34 9.44
N ALA A 166 17.71 -20.35 10.03
CA ALA A 166 17.02 -21.58 10.38
C ALA A 166 16.19 -22.13 9.20
N GLY A 167 16.07 -23.46 9.11
CA GLY A 167 15.29 -24.13 8.06
C GLY A 167 15.87 -23.97 6.64
N LEU A 168 14.99 -23.96 5.64
CA LEU A 168 15.31 -23.71 4.22
C LEU A 168 16.38 -24.65 3.63
N ALA A 169 16.38 -25.92 4.02
CA ALA A 169 17.41 -26.89 3.64
C ALA A 169 17.60 -27.00 2.11
N ASN A 170 16.51 -27.02 1.35
CA ASN A 170 16.56 -27.09 -0.11
C ASN A 170 17.19 -25.83 -0.72
N ALA A 171 16.74 -24.64 -0.29
CA ALA A 171 17.28 -23.38 -0.80
C ALA A 171 18.76 -23.19 -0.44
N LYS A 172 19.19 -23.61 0.77
CA LYS A 172 20.61 -23.61 1.15
C LYS A 172 21.43 -24.55 0.29
N LYS A 173 20.95 -25.78 0.07
CA LYS A 173 21.63 -26.76 -0.79
C LYS A 173 21.81 -26.26 -2.22
N GLU A 174 20.81 -25.56 -2.76
CA GLU A 174 20.94 -24.93 -4.08
C GLU A 174 21.98 -23.80 -4.10
N LEU A 175 22.04 -23.00 -3.03
CA LEU A 175 23.00 -21.91 -2.89
C LEU A 175 24.41 -22.39 -2.51
N GLU A 176 24.58 -23.62 -2.00
CA GLU A 176 25.90 -24.20 -1.73
C GLU A 176 26.75 -24.29 -3.01
N GLU A 177 26.14 -24.59 -4.17
CA GLU A 177 26.83 -24.59 -5.47
C GLU A 177 27.36 -23.20 -5.82
N THR A 178 26.56 -22.16 -5.56
CA THR A 178 26.93 -20.75 -5.73
C THR A 178 28.08 -20.36 -4.81
N VAL A 179 28.02 -20.77 -3.54
CA VAL A 179 29.09 -20.56 -2.56
C VAL A 179 30.38 -21.25 -2.99
N GLU A 180 30.29 -22.49 -3.46
CA GLU A 180 31.45 -23.26 -3.90
C GLU A 180 32.12 -22.61 -5.12
N PHE A 181 31.33 -22.11 -6.07
CA PHE A 181 31.87 -21.37 -7.20
C PHE A 181 32.59 -20.08 -6.77
N LEU A 182 32.01 -19.31 -5.86
CA LEU A 182 32.64 -18.08 -5.37
C LEU A 182 33.95 -18.36 -4.62
N LYS A 183 34.04 -19.49 -3.91
CA LYS A 183 35.27 -19.95 -3.23
C LYS A 183 36.31 -20.51 -4.20
N ASN A 184 35.90 -21.34 -5.16
CA ASN A 184 36.79 -22.11 -6.04
C ASN A 184 36.35 -22.05 -7.52
N PRO A 185 36.36 -20.87 -8.16
CA PRO A 185 35.79 -20.69 -9.50
C PRO A 185 36.56 -21.48 -10.58
N GLU A 186 37.88 -21.65 -10.42
CA GLU A 186 38.74 -22.38 -11.36
C GLU A 186 38.31 -23.83 -11.57
N ARG A 187 37.77 -24.47 -10.52
CA ARG A 187 37.27 -25.85 -10.59
C ARG A 187 36.14 -25.98 -11.62
N PHE A 188 35.26 -24.99 -11.68
CA PHE A 188 34.12 -24.96 -12.60
C PHE A 188 34.54 -24.57 -14.02
N THR A 189 35.41 -23.55 -14.16
CA THR A 189 35.91 -23.11 -15.46
C THR A 189 36.71 -24.22 -16.16
N ARG A 190 37.51 -24.99 -15.42
CA ARG A 190 38.32 -26.09 -15.99
C ARG A 190 37.48 -27.23 -16.58
N LEU A 191 36.25 -27.40 -16.10
CA LEU A 191 35.29 -28.39 -16.61
C LEU A 191 34.34 -27.79 -17.65
N GLY A 192 34.49 -26.51 -18.00
CA GLY A 192 33.60 -25.81 -18.94
C GLY A 192 32.19 -25.57 -18.39
N ALA A 193 31.99 -25.67 -17.08
CA ALA A 193 30.69 -25.43 -16.45
C ALA A 193 30.35 -23.93 -16.52
N LYS A 194 29.17 -23.61 -17.04
CA LYS A 194 28.62 -22.25 -17.02
C LYS A 194 27.87 -22.07 -15.71
N VAL A 195 28.31 -21.12 -14.89
CA VAL A 195 27.67 -20.81 -13.61
C VAL A 195 26.52 -19.82 -13.84
N PRO A 196 25.40 -19.96 -13.13
CA PRO A 196 24.30 -19.01 -13.20
C PRO A 196 24.80 -17.60 -12.88
N LYS A 197 24.53 -16.67 -13.79
CA LYS A 197 24.87 -15.25 -13.62
C LYS A 197 23.92 -14.57 -12.64
N GLY A 198 22.67 -15.05 -12.58
CA GLY A 198 21.61 -14.46 -11.78
C GLY A 198 20.76 -15.50 -11.06
N ILE A 199 20.47 -15.24 -9.79
CA ILE A 199 19.60 -16.07 -8.96
C ILE A 199 18.42 -15.22 -8.49
N LEU A 200 17.20 -15.67 -8.76
CA LEU A 200 15.98 -15.04 -8.26
C LEU A 200 15.43 -15.83 -7.08
N LEU A 201 15.36 -15.19 -5.92
CA LEU A 201 14.72 -15.68 -4.72
C LEU A 201 13.24 -15.28 -4.75
N ILE A 202 12.35 -16.27 -4.82
CA ILE A 202 10.92 -16.07 -4.97
C ILE A 202 10.23 -16.56 -3.70
N GLY A 203 9.36 -15.76 -3.11
CA GLY A 203 8.54 -16.25 -2.01
C GLY A 203 7.81 -15.14 -1.26
N PRO A 204 6.90 -15.48 -0.34
CA PRO A 204 6.16 -14.50 0.47
C PRO A 204 7.07 -13.54 1.24
N PRO A 205 6.59 -12.34 1.61
CA PRO A 205 7.35 -11.46 2.50
C PRO A 205 7.64 -12.14 3.84
N GLY A 206 8.75 -11.77 4.49
CA GLY A 206 9.10 -12.31 5.81
C GLY A 206 9.67 -13.73 5.86
N THR A 207 9.89 -14.40 4.72
CA THR A 207 10.50 -15.76 4.68
C THR A 207 12.03 -15.78 4.74
N GLY A 208 12.68 -14.62 4.91
CA GLY A 208 14.13 -14.54 5.08
C GLY A 208 14.94 -14.51 3.77
N LYS A 209 14.36 -14.07 2.65
CA LYS A 209 15.07 -13.93 1.36
C LYS A 209 16.35 -13.08 1.46
N THR A 210 16.23 -11.88 2.03
CA THR A 210 17.36 -10.96 2.24
C THR A 210 18.39 -11.52 3.23
N LEU A 211 17.93 -12.24 4.26
CA LEU A 211 18.80 -12.91 5.22
C LEU A 211 19.59 -14.05 4.55
N LEU A 212 18.94 -14.85 3.71
CA LEU A 212 19.56 -15.95 2.98
C LEU A 212 20.60 -15.45 1.96
N ALA A 213 20.31 -14.37 1.24
CA ALA A 213 21.27 -13.73 0.34
C ALA A 213 22.51 -13.22 1.09
N ARG A 214 22.32 -12.55 2.23
CA ARG A 214 23.43 -12.11 3.11
C ARG A 214 24.24 -13.29 3.64
N ALA A 215 23.56 -14.36 4.07
CA ALA A 215 24.21 -15.57 4.56
C ALA A 215 25.02 -16.28 3.47
N THR A 216 24.57 -16.24 2.22
CA THR A 216 25.30 -16.79 1.06
C THR A 216 26.63 -16.06 0.86
N ALA A 217 26.62 -14.73 0.93
CA ALA A 217 27.85 -13.93 0.84
C ALA A 217 28.80 -14.15 2.04
N GLY A 218 28.26 -14.25 3.26
CA GLY A 218 29.06 -14.53 4.45
C GLY A 218 29.66 -15.94 4.43
N GLU A 219 28.91 -16.94 3.99
CA GLU A 219 29.40 -18.32 3.81
C GLU A 219 30.50 -18.38 2.74
N ALA A 220 30.37 -17.61 1.65
CA ALA A 220 31.38 -17.47 0.60
C ALA A 220 32.59 -16.60 1.00
N GLY A 221 32.45 -15.75 2.02
CA GLY A 221 33.49 -14.82 2.47
C GLY A 221 33.76 -13.64 1.51
N VAL A 222 32.76 -13.28 0.68
CA VAL A 222 32.86 -12.28 -0.39
C VAL A 222 32.20 -10.96 -0.03
N GLN A 223 32.45 -9.91 -0.83
CA GLN A 223 31.78 -8.62 -0.64
C GLN A 223 30.29 -8.73 -1.02
N PHE A 224 29.42 -8.15 -0.20
CA PHE A 224 27.98 -8.09 -0.44
C PHE A 224 27.57 -6.65 -0.74
N TYR A 225 26.95 -6.43 -1.90
CA TYR A 225 26.35 -5.16 -2.30
C TYR A 225 24.83 -5.31 -2.21
N SER A 226 24.17 -4.50 -1.39
CA SER A 226 22.71 -4.55 -1.22
C SER A 226 22.07 -3.24 -1.67
N ILE A 227 20.98 -3.32 -2.43
CA ILE A 227 20.13 -2.18 -2.80
C ILE A 227 18.67 -2.63 -2.91
N SER A 228 17.72 -1.78 -2.51
CA SER A 228 16.30 -1.99 -2.88
C SER A 228 16.07 -1.45 -4.28
N ALA A 229 15.39 -2.19 -5.14
CA ALA A 229 15.12 -1.77 -6.50
C ALA A 229 14.30 -0.47 -6.56
N SER A 230 13.49 -0.21 -5.54
CA SER A 230 12.71 1.01 -5.37
C SER A 230 13.59 2.27 -5.30
N GLU A 231 14.84 2.15 -4.84
CA GLU A 231 15.83 3.25 -4.80
C GLU A 231 16.37 3.64 -6.19
N PHE A 232 16.13 2.83 -7.22
CA PHE A 232 16.46 3.23 -8.58
C PHE A 232 15.44 4.18 -9.17
N ILE A 233 14.20 4.20 -8.65
CA ILE A 233 13.10 5.00 -9.18
C ILE A 233 13.19 6.42 -8.61
N GLU A 234 13.60 7.37 -9.46
CA GLU A 234 13.78 8.77 -9.07
C GLU A 234 13.00 9.72 -10.01
N MET A 235 12.76 10.96 -9.57
CA MET A 235 12.07 11.97 -10.40
C MET A 235 12.85 12.37 -11.66
N PHE A 236 14.15 12.06 -11.72
CA PHE A 236 15.03 12.47 -12.82
C PHE A 236 15.37 11.28 -13.73
N VAL A 237 14.99 11.41 -15.01
CA VAL A 237 15.28 10.41 -16.04
C VAL A 237 16.78 10.14 -16.13
N GLY A 238 17.16 8.86 -16.17
CA GLY A 238 18.55 8.42 -16.33
C GLY A 238 19.37 8.31 -15.04
N VAL A 239 18.89 8.81 -13.90
CA VAL A 239 19.58 8.66 -12.61
C VAL A 239 19.63 7.19 -12.19
N GLY A 240 18.51 6.47 -12.26
CA GLY A 240 18.44 5.04 -11.95
C GLY A 240 19.42 4.22 -12.80
N ALA A 241 19.44 4.43 -14.11
CA ALA A 241 20.38 3.77 -15.02
C ALA A 241 21.85 4.07 -14.68
N SER A 242 22.20 5.29 -14.28
CA SER A 242 23.57 5.60 -13.84
C SER A 242 23.95 4.83 -12.58
N ARG A 243 23.04 4.75 -11.58
CA ARG A 243 23.26 3.99 -10.34
C ARG A 243 23.48 2.50 -10.59
N VAL A 244 22.72 1.92 -11.52
CA VAL A 244 22.90 0.52 -11.94
C VAL A 244 24.32 0.33 -12.50
N ARG A 245 24.78 1.18 -13.42
CA ARG A 245 26.14 1.09 -13.97
C ARG A 245 27.21 1.20 -12.89
N ASP A 246 27.09 2.17 -11.99
CA ASP A 246 28.06 2.38 -10.92
C ASP A 246 28.11 1.19 -9.94
N MET A 247 26.97 0.60 -9.62
CA MET A 247 26.88 -0.61 -8.79
C MET A 247 27.65 -1.77 -9.41
N PHE A 248 27.39 -2.07 -10.69
CA PHE A 248 28.05 -3.16 -11.40
C PHE A 248 29.55 -2.91 -11.59
N LYS A 249 29.96 -1.65 -11.84
CA LYS A 249 31.37 -1.27 -11.91
C LYS A 249 32.09 -1.50 -10.57
N ASN A 250 31.49 -1.09 -9.46
CA ASN A 250 32.07 -1.26 -8.12
C ASN A 250 32.13 -2.74 -7.69
N ALA A 251 31.12 -3.53 -8.03
CA ALA A 251 31.12 -4.97 -7.79
C ALA A 251 32.23 -5.67 -8.59
N ARG A 252 32.41 -5.33 -9.87
CA ARG A 252 33.50 -5.86 -10.71
C ARG A 252 34.88 -5.54 -10.13
N GLN A 253 35.09 -4.34 -9.60
CA GLN A 253 36.36 -3.94 -8.97
C GLN A 253 36.68 -4.71 -7.68
N SER A 254 35.66 -5.26 -7.01
CA SER A 254 35.79 -6.00 -5.75
C SER A 254 35.52 -7.50 -5.87
N SER A 255 35.53 -8.00 -7.11
CA SER A 255 35.33 -9.40 -7.46
C SER A 255 36.33 -10.34 -6.73
N PRO A 256 35.89 -11.46 -6.15
CA PRO A 256 34.53 -12.01 -6.16
C PRO A 256 33.56 -11.28 -5.24
N SER A 257 32.33 -11.06 -5.70
CA SER A 257 31.30 -10.29 -4.98
C SER A 257 29.88 -10.73 -5.35
N ILE A 258 28.92 -10.49 -4.45
CA ILE A 258 27.48 -10.67 -4.71
C ILE A 258 26.79 -9.30 -4.76
N ILE A 259 25.99 -9.08 -5.79
CA ILE A 259 25.03 -7.98 -5.90
C ILE A 259 23.66 -8.52 -5.48
N PHE A 260 22.99 -7.90 -4.52
CA PHE A 260 21.64 -8.24 -4.08
C PHE A 260 20.67 -7.07 -4.35
N ILE A 261 19.63 -7.36 -5.12
CA ILE A 261 18.55 -6.42 -5.47
C ILE A 261 17.26 -6.89 -4.80
N ASP A 262 16.82 -6.20 -3.76
CA ASP A 262 15.54 -6.49 -3.11
C ASP A 262 14.38 -5.85 -3.88
N GLU A 263 13.17 -6.41 -3.75
CA GLU A 263 11.95 -5.90 -4.40
C GLU A 263 12.10 -5.64 -5.91
N ILE A 264 12.75 -6.56 -6.64
CA ILE A 264 13.04 -6.35 -8.08
C ILE A 264 11.77 -6.09 -8.91
N ASP A 265 10.58 -6.45 -8.43
CA ASP A 265 9.30 -6.14 -9.06
C ASP A 265 9.01 -4.62 -9.18
N SER A 266 9.60 -3.77 -8.34
CA SER A 266 9.53 -2.32 -8.46
C SER A 266 10.06 -1.82 -9.81
N VAL A 267 11.21 -2.34 -10.26
CA VAL A 267 11.82 -1.96 -11.57
C VAL A 267 11.50 -2.96 -12.68
N GLY A 268 11.24 -4.22 -12.33
CA GLY A 268 11.14 -5.35 -13.24
C GLY A 268 9.75 -5.72 -13.71
N ARG A 269 8.68 -5.08 -13.24
CA ARG A 269 7.29 -5.29 -13.71
C ARG A 269 7.10 -5.17 -15.23
N THR A 270 6.30 -6.08 -15.81
CA THR A 270 5.90 -6.08 -17.23
C THR A 270 5.22 -4.78 -17.65
N ARG A 271 5.39 -4.41 -18.92
CA ARG A 271 4.71 -3.26 -19.55
C ARG A 271 3.18 -3.40 -19.40
N GLY A 272 2.55 -2.42 -18.77
CA GLY A 272 1.09 -2.28 -18.68
C GLY A 272 0.67 -0.91 -19.22
N ALA A 273 -0.54 -0.81 -19.78
CA ALA A 273 -1.09 0.37 -20.45
C ALA A 273 -1.37 1.55 -19.49
N GLY A 274 -0.35 2.03 -18.78
CA GLY A 274 -0.41 3.26 -18.01
C GLY A 274 -0.31 4.46 -18.96
N LEU A 275 -1.43 5.13 -19.19
CA LEU A 275 -1.47 6.48 -19.78
C LEU A 275 -0.82 7.47 -18.80
N GLY A 276 0.51 7.55 -18.79
CA GLY A 276 1.24 8.52 -17.96
C GLY A 276 2.75 8.31 -18.01
N GLY A 277 3.51 9.38 -18.26
CA GLY A 277 4.96 9.39 -18.52
C GLY A 277 5.90 8.97 -17.37
N GLY A 278 5.45 8.17 -16.41
CA GLY A 278 6.30 7.50 -15.42
C GLY A 278 6.93 6.19 -15.92
N HIS A 279 6.64 5.78 -17.16
CA HIS A 279 7.16 4.55 -17.75
C HIS A 279 8.64 4.65 -18.17
N ASP A 280 9.10 5.83 -18.61
CA ASP A 280 10.38 5.97 -19.31
C ASP A 280 11.60 5.74 -18.41
N GLU A 281 11.56 6.25 -17.17
CA GLU A 281 12.67 6.12 -16.21
C GLU A 281 12.84 4.67 -15.74
N ARG A 282 11.73 4.04 -15.39
CA ARG A 282 11.67 2.65 -14.95
C ARG A 282 12.13 1.70 -16.04
N GLU A 283 11.69 1.93 -17.28
CA GLU A 283 12.09 1.14 -18.44
C GLU A 283 13.57 1.33 -18.78
N GLN A 284 14.08 2.56 -18.69
CA GLN A 284 15.50 2.83 -18.91
C GLN A 284 16.38 2.13 -17.86
N THR A 285 16.00 2.20 -16.58
CA THR A 285 16.68 1.52 -15.47
C THR A 285 16.66 0.00 -15.67
N LEU A 286 15.51 -0.58 -16.03
CA LEU A 286 15.38 -2.01 -16.31
C LEU A 286 16.29 -2.43 -17.47
N ASN A 287 16.25 -1.71 -18.60
CA ASN A 287 17.08 -2.02 -19.75
C ASN A 287 18.57 -1.90 -19.43
N GLN A 288 18.96 -0.95 -18.58
CA GLN A 288 20.34 -0.83 -18.13
C GLN A 288 20.76 -2.02 -17.25
N LEU A 289 19.88 -2.49 -16.36
CA LEU A 289 20.14 -3.71 -15.57
C LEU A 289 20.33 -4.93 -16.48
N LEU A 290 19.45 -5.09 -17.47
CA LEU A 290 19.56 -6.18 -18.45
C LEU A 290 20.86 -6.10 -19.25
N SER A 291 21.26 -4.89 -19.68
CA SER A 291 22.50 -4.65 -20.40
C SER A 291 23.74 -5.01 -19.58
N GLU A 292 23.78 -4.63 -18.29
CA GLU A 292 24.89 -4.99 -17.40
C GLU A 292 24.95 -6.51 -17.14
N MET A 293 23.80 -7.19 -17.02
CA MET A 293 23.76 -8.65 -16.86
C MET A 293 24.22 -9.40 -18.12
N ASP A 294 23.80 -8.94 -19.30
CA ASP A 294 24.23 -9.54 -20.57
C ASP A 294 25.73 -9.28 -20.83
N GLY A 295 26.24 -8.16 -20.32
CA GLY A 295 27.65 -7.73 -20.43
C GLY A 295 28.66 -8.53 -19.59
N PHE A 296 28.22 -9.45 -18.72
CA PHE A 296 29.13 -10.29 -17.94
C PHE A 296 29.98 -11.20 -18.84
N GLU A 297 31.30 -11.05 -18.79
CA GLU A 297 32.20 -12.01 -19.41
C GLU A 297 32.25 -13.31 -18.60
N PRO A 298 32.49 -14.49 -19.23
CA PRO A 298 32.51 -15.78 -18.53
C PRO A 298 33.54 -15.90 -17.39
N HIS A 299 34.51 -14.98 -17.33
CA HIS A 299 35.58 -14.97 -16.33
C HIS A 299 35.30 -14.03 -15.14
N GLU A 300 34.24 -13.22 -15.20
CA GLU A 300 33.87 -12.31 -14.11
C GLU A 300 33.22 -13.10 -12.96
N LYS A 301 33.76 -12.97 -11.74
CA LYS A 301 33.32 -13.70 -10.52
C LYS A 301 32.25 -12.92 -9.74
N VAL A 302 31.28 -12.36 -10.44
CA VAL A 302 30.19 -11.57 -9.86
C VAL A 302 28.88 -12.31 -10.04
N ILE A 303 28.09 -12.42 -8.97
CA ILE A 303 26.78 -13.06 -9.01
C ILE A 303 25.72 -12.04 -8.63
N VAL A 304 24.65 -11.99 -9.42
CA VAL A 304 23.49 -11.14 -9.14
C VAL A 304 22.41 -11.98 -8.46
N MET A 305 22.02 -11.61 -7.26
CA MET A 305 20.87 -12.17 -6.56
C MET A 305 19.76 -11.13 -6.55
N ALA A 306 18.52 -11.54 -6.76
CA ALA A 306 17.37 -10.68 -6.62
C ALA A 306 16.30 -11.36 -5.77
N ALA A 307 15.47 -10.58 -5.08
CA ALA A 307 14.32 -11.09 -4.34
C ALA A 307 13.02 -10.45 -4.85
N THR A 308 11.97 -11.25 -4.94
CA THR A 308 10.62 -10.75 -5.23
C THR A 308 9.57 -11.52 -4.43
N ASN A 309 8.50 -10.82 -4.08
CA ASN A 309 7.27 -11.43 -3.57
C ASN A 309 6.28 -11.75 -4.70
N ARG A 310 6.55 -11.27 -5.92
CA ARG A 310 5.60 -11.25 -7.05
C ARG A 310 6.27 -11.67 -8.36
N PRO A 311 6.59 -12.95 -8.54
CA PRO A 311 7.22 -13.43 -9.77
C PRO A 311 6.30 -13.26 -10.99
N ASP A 312 4.98 -13.25 -10.79
CA ASP A 312 3.94 -13.16 -11.81
C ASP A 312 3.92 -11.84 -12.57
N VAL A 313 4.40 -10.75 -11.94
CA VAL A 313 4.41 -9.43 -12.55
C VAL A 313 5.72 -9.08 -13.23
N LEU A 314 6.77 -9.90 -13.09
CA LEU A 314 8.07 -9.60 -13.66
C LEU A 314 8.05 -9.65 -15.20
N ASP A 315 8.92 -8.86 -15.81
CA ASP A 315 9.16 -8.89 -17.24
C ASP A 315 9.86 -10.20 -17.60
N ALA A 316 9.31 -10.93 -18.56
CA ALA A 316 9.87 -12.18 -19.04
C ALA A 316 11.32 -12.03 -19.56
N ALA A 317 11.75 -10.82 -19.91
CA ALA A 317 13.13 -10.50 -20.26
C ALA A 317 14.09 -10.79 -19.10
N LEU A 318 13.73 -10.54 -17.84
CA LEU A 318 14.57 -10.80 -16.67
C LEU A 318 14.83 -12.31 -16.47
N LEU A 319 13.86 -13.14 -16.82
CA LEU A 319 13.84 -14.60 -16.59
C LEU A 319 14.50 -15.40 -17.74
N ARG A 320 15.11 -14.72 -18.72
CA ARG A 320 15.75 -15.41 -19.85
C ARG A 320 17.10 -16.01 -19.44
N PRO A 321 17.51 -17.15 -20.04
CA PRO A 321 18.82 -17.74 -19.79
C PRO A 321 19.95 -16.73 -19.96
N GLY A 322 20.89 -16.71 -19.00
CA GLY A 322 21.98 -15.73 -18.95
C GLY A 322 21.71 -14.49 -18.09
N ARG A 323 20.47 -14.32 -17.59
CA ARG A 323 20.08 -13.28 -16.65
C ARG A 323 19.74 -13.93 -15.31
N PHE A 324 18.49 -13.86 -14.85
CA PHE A 324 18.02 -14.67 -13.71
C PHE A 324 17.62 -16.04 -14.24
N ASP A 325 18.59 -16.92 -14.41
CA ASP A 325 18.40 -18.27 -14.95
C ASP A 325 18.14 -19.32 -13.86
N ARG A 326 18.52 -19.04 -12.61
CA ARG A 326 18.17 -19.87 -11.47
C ARG A 326 17.07 -19.25 -10.63
N HIS A 327 16.00 -20.00 -10.40
CA HIS A 327 14.88 -19.57 -9.57
C HIS A 327 14.79 -20.47 -8.34
N ILE A 328 14.94 -19.88 -7.16
CA ILE A 328 14.85 -20.59 -5.89
C ILE A 328 13.58 -20.13 -5.20
N VAL A 329 12.65 -21.08 -5.01
CA VAL A 329 11.40 -20.83 -4.31
C VAL A 329 11.62 -21.01 -2.81
N ILE A 330 11.21 -20.01 -2.04
CA ILE A 330 11.30 -19.92 -0.59
C ILE A 330 9.87 -19.84 -0.07
N ASP A 331 9.30 -21.01 0.19
CA ASP A 331 7.95 -21.14 0.71
C ASP A 331 7.88 -20.77 2.20
N ARG A 332 6.64 -20.71 2.71
CA ARG A 332 6.40 -20.54 4.15
C ARG A 332 6.99 -21.75 4.91
N PRO A 333 7.60 -21.53 6.09
CA PRO A 333 8.21 -22.60 6.85
C PRO A 333 7.16 -23.60 7.36
N GLY A 334 7.45 -24.89 7.21
CA GLY A 334 6.69 -25.95 7.89
C GLY A 334 6.95 -25.93 9.40
N TRP A 335 6.16 -26.66 10.20
CA TRP A 335 6.27 -26.61 11.66
C TRP A 335 7.68 -26.89 12.23
N LYS A 336 8.46 -27.78 11.60
CA LYS A 336 9.86 -28.07 12.00
C LYS A 336 10.78 -26.88 11.74
N ASP A 337 10.60 -26.20 10.62
CA ASP A 337 11.35 -25.00 10.29
C ASP A 337 10.96 -23.85 11.24
N ARG A 338 9.65 -23.73 11.57
CA ARG A 338 9.17 -22.75 12.57
C ARG A 338 9.78 -22.98 13.95
N LEU A 339 9.92 -24.23 14.38
CA LEU A 339 10.62 -24.57 15.61
C LEU A 339 12.10 -24.13 15.56
N ALA A 340 12.79 -24.43 14.47
CA ALA A 340 14.18 -24.01 14.29
C ALA A 340 14.34 -22.48 14.29
N ILE A 341 13.41 -21.75 13.67
CA ILE A 341 13.37 -20.29 13.66
C ILE A 341 13.14 -19.74 15.06
N LEU A 342 12.15 -20.28 15.80
CA LEU A 342 11.88 -19.88 17.18
C LEU A 342 13.09 -20.11 18.08
N LEU A 343 13.82 -21.23 17.92
CA LEU A 343 15.04 -21.49 18.68
C LEU A 343 16.11 -20.41 18.46
N VAL A 344 16.26 -19.92 17.22
CA VAL A 344 17.18 -18.81 16.92
C VAL A 344 16.72 -17.52 17.61
N HIS A 345 15.45 -17.13 17.46
CA HIS A 345 14.95 -15.87 18.01
C HIS A 345 14.72 -15.88 19.52
N THR A 346 14.75 -17.04 20.17
CA THR A 346 14.61 -17.18 21.63
C THR A 346 15.94 -17.42 22.35
N ARG A 347 17.05 -17.65 21.63
CA ARG A 347 18.37 -17.95 22.20
C ARG A 347 18.87 -16.92 23.22
N GLU A 348 18.58 -15.64 22.99
CA GLU A 348 19.01 -14.54 23.88
C GLU A 348 17.94 -14.15 24.91
N LYS A 349 16.77 -14.81 24.90
CA LYS A 349 15.64 -14.48 25.77
C LYS A 349 15.62 -15.37 27.00
N ARG A 350 15.31 -14.79 28.16
CA ARG A 350 15.12 -15.53 29.42
C ARG A 350 13.73 -16.14 29.46
N MET A 351 13.63 -17.45 29.28
CA MET A 351 12.37 -18.19 29.28
C MET A 351 12.28 -19.13 30.47
N ALA A 352 11.07 -19.36 30.94
CA ALA A 352 10.78 -20.37 31.96
C ALA A 352 10.95 -21.79 31.36
N ALA A 353 11.29 -22.77 32.20
CA ALA A 353 11.66 -24.12 31.75
C ALA A 353 10.48 -24.90 31.15
N GLU A 354 9.26 -24.53 31.52
CA GLU A 354 7.99 -25.11 31.07
C GLU A 354 7.57 -24.65 29.66
N VAL A 355 8.25 -23.67 29.06
CA VAL A 355 7.92 -23.18 27.71
C VAL A 355 8.28 -24.23 26.67
N ASN A 356 7.24 -24.82 26.06
CA ASN A 356 7.40 -25.77 24.97
C ASN A 356 7.31 -25.08 23.60
N LEU A 357 8.47 -24.77 23.01
CA LEU A 357 8.57 -24.16 21.69
C LEU A 357 8.03 -25.04 20.55
N GLU A 358 8.03 -26.36 20.72
CA GLU A 358 7.46 -27.28 19.72
C GLU A 358 5.94 -27.12 19.62
N ARG A 359 5.26 -27.02 20.77
CA ARG A 359 3.82 -26.70 20.80
C ARG A 359 3.52 -25.32 20.22
N ILE A 360 4.37 -24.33 20.49
CA ILE A 360 4.21 -22.98 19.91
C ILE A 360 4.44 -23.00 18.39
N ALA A 361 5.41 -23.77 17.89
CA ALA A 361 5.66 -23.91 16.46
C ALA A 361 4.51 -24.60 15.71
N GLN A 362 3.90 -25.62 16.34
CA GLN A 362 2.68 -26.24 15.84
C GLN A 362 1.53 -25.23 15.87
N GLY A 363 1.42 -24.48 16.97
CA GLY A 363 0.52 -23.34 17.26
C GLY A 363 0.51 -22.16 16.28
N THR A 364 1.42 -22.13 15.30
CA THR A 364 1.67 -20.97 14.43
C THR A 364 1.63 -21.32 12.93
N PRO A 365 0.59 -22.05 12.45
CA PRO A 365 0.50 -22.46 11.06
C PRO A 365 0.49 -21.24 10.13
N GLY A 366 1.28 -21.33 9.05
CA GLY A 366 1.35 -20.28 8.04
C GLY A 366 2.12 -19.01 8.44
N MET A 367 2.62 -18.89 9.68
CA MET A 367 3.51 -17.79 10.08
C MET A 367 4.86 -17.88 9.37
N THR A 368 5.37 -16.72 8.95
CA THR A 368 6.69 -16.58 8.31
C THR A 368 7.79 -16.41 9.35
N GLY A 369 9.06 -16.38 8.91
CA GLY A 369 10.18 -16.18 9.83
C GLY A 369 10.10 -14.84 10.58
N ALA A 370 9.72 -13.78 9.88
CA ALA A 370 9.50 -12.46 10.47
C ALA A 370 8.32 -12.45 11.47
N ASP A 371 7.25 -13.21 11.19
CA ASP A 371 6.12 -13.33 12.13
C ASP A 371 6.53 -14.04 13.41
N LEU A 372 7.39 -15.06 13.33
CA LEU A 372 7.90 -15.79 14.49
C LEU A 372 8.91 -14.97 15.30
N GLU A 373 9.74 -14.16 14.64
CA GLU A 373 10.58 -13.17 15.29
C GLU A 373 9.71 -12.18 16.09
N ASN A 374 8.66 -11.66 15.46
CA ASN A 374 7.72 -10.76 16.08
C ASN A 374 6.97 -11.41 17.25
N LEU A 375 6.55 -12.68 17.11
CA LEU A 375 5.91 -13.45 18.18
C LEU A 375 6.82 -13.57 19.41
N ALA A 376 8.08 -13.97 19.21
CA ALA A 376 9.04 -14.06 20.31
C ALA A 376 9.30 -12.71 20.97
N ASN A 377 9.32 -11.62 20.18
CA ASN A 377 9.50 -10.26 20.68
C ASN A 377 8.28 -9.77 21.48
N GLU A 378 7.06 -9.96 20.96
CA GLU A 378 5.83 -9.57 21.65
C GLU A 378 5.62 -10.36 22.95
N ALA A 379 6.02 -11.63 23.00
CA ALA A 379 6.02 -12.41 24.24
C ALA A 379 6.95 -11.78 25.30
N ALA A 380 8.14 -11.33 24.89
CA ALA A 380 9.07 -10.61 25.77
C ALA A 380 8.51 -9.26 26.24
N ILE A 381 7.85 -8.51 25.35
CA ILE A 381 7.20 -7.24 25.68
C ILE A 381 6.04 -7.46 26.66
N SER A 382 5.21 -8.48 26.46
CA SER A 382 4.11 -8.81 27.38
C SER A 382 4.64 -9.18 28.77
N ALA A 383 5.66 -10.05 28.85
CA ALA A 383 6.31 -10.40 30.10
C ALA A 383 6.90 -9.16 30.81
N SER A 384 7.56 -8.27 30.05
CA SER A 384 8.13 -7.03 30.57
C SER A 384 7.05 -6.06 31.09
N LYS A 385 5.91 -5.92 30.40
CA LYS A 385 4.80 -5.07 30.85
C LYS A 385 4.20 -5.56 32.17
N LYS A 386 4.18 -6.87 32.39
CA LYS A 386 3.74 -7.50 33.65
C LYS A 386 4.82 -7.50 34.74
N GLY A 387 6.01 -6.97 34.47
CA GLY A 387 7.12 -6.95 35.43
C GLY A 387 7.74 -8.33 35.71
N LYS A 388 7.56 -9.31 34.82
CA LYS A 388 8.11 -10.66 34.99
C LYS A 388 9.62 -10.69 34.72
N GLY A 389 10.35 -11.53 35.44
CA GLY A 389 11.79 -11.75 35.24
C GLY A 389 12.13 -12.78 34.14
N MET A 390 11.15 -13.58 33.72
CA MET A 390 11.25 -14.61 32.67
C MET A 390 9.96 -14.65 31.85
N ILE A 391 10.06 -15.07 30.60
CA ILE A 391 8.92 -15.26 29.68
C ILE A 391 8.34 -16.65 29.90
N ASP A 392 7.02 -16.75 30.11
CA ASP A 392 6.32 -18.03 30.26
C ASP A 392 5.43 -18.36 29.04
N ALA A 393 4.75 -19.51 29.08
CA ALA A 393 3.89 -19.96 27.98
C ALA A 393 2.67 -19.03 27.77
N ALA A 394 2.15 -18.42 28.83
CA ALA A 394 1.00 -17.52 28.74
C ALA A 394 1.36 -16.22 28.00
N ASP A 395 2.60 -15.75 28.12
CA ASP A 395 3.06 -14.58 27.37
C ASP A 395 3.18 -14.85 25.86
N PHE A 396 3.53 -16.09 25.45
CA PHE A 396 3.49 -16.50 24.04
C PHE A 396 2.06 -16.63 23.51
N GLU A 397 1.13 -17.16 24.31
CA GLU A 397 -0.29 -17.24 23.93
C GLU A 397 -0.89 -15.84 23.75
N GLU A 398 -0.62 -14.91 24.68
CA GLU A 398 -1.07 -13.52 24.56
C GLU A 398 -0.45 -12.80 23.36
N ALA A 399 0.84 -13.02 23.10
CA ALA A 399 1.52 -12.48 21.93
C ALA A 399 0.89 -13.01 20.63
N ARG A 400 0.56 -14.31 20.57
CA ARG A 400 -0.11 -14.90 19.41
C ARG A 400 -1.50 -14.31 19.19
N ASP A 401 -2.30 -14.20 20.25
CA ASP A 401 -3.63 -13.58 20.18
C ASP A 401 -3.51 -12.13 19.68
N ARG A 402 -2.52 -11.39 20.18
CA ARG A 402 -2.31 -10.00 19.76
C ARG A 402 -1.91 -9.87 18.29
N ILE A 403 -1.06 -10.78 17.79
CA ILE A 403 -0.65 -10.77 16.38
C ILE A 403 -1.81 -11.14 15.46
N LEU A 404 -2.62 -12.14 15.84
CA LEU A 404 -3.71 -12.63 15.00
C LEU A 404 -4.95 -11.75 15.03
N MET A 405 -5.29 -11.18 16.20
CA MET A 405 -6.59 -10.52 16.44
C MET A 405 -6.45 -9.05 16.81
N GLY A 406 -5.23 -8.57 17.08
CA GLY A 406 -4.98 -7.23 17.58
C GLY A 406 -5.05 -7.11 19.11
N THR A 407 -4.94 -5.88 19.60
CA THR A 407 -4.96 -5.59 21.05
C THR A 407 -6.34 -5.86 21.64
N GLN A 408 -6.36 -6.34 22.88
CA GLN A 408 -7.58 -6.44 23.67
C GLN A 408 -8.20 -5.05 23.85
N ARG A 409 -9.53 -4.98 23.71
CA ARG A 409 -10.30 -3.76 23.96
C ARG A 409 -10.85 -3.76 25.38
N GLU A 410 -10.87 -2.58 25.99
CA GLU A 410 -11.50 -2.35 27.30
C GLU A 410 -12.96 -1.84 27.16
N ASP A 411 -13.52 -1.93 25.95
CA ASP A 411 -14.87 -1.44 25.64
C ASP A 411 -15.92 -2.12 26.53
N THR A 412 -16.88 -1.33 27.01
CA THR A 412 -17.99 -1.82 27.81
C THR A 412 -19.00 -2.55 26.89
N ILE A 413 -18.89 -3.87 26.83
CA ILE A 413 -19.84 -4.74 26.10
C ILE A 413 -21.11 -4.89 26.94
N THR A 414 -22.29 -4.75 26.32
CA THR A 414 -23.55 -5.02 27.02
C THR A 414 -23.73 -6.51 27.30
N GLU A 415 -24.44 -6.86 28.38
CA GLU A 415 -24.73 -8.28 28.68
C GLU A 415 -25.42 -9.01 27.52
N PHE A 416 -26.23 -8.28 26.74
CA PHE A 416 -26.89 -8.84 25.56
C PHE A 416 -25.89 -9.15 24.44
N GLU A 417 -24.99 -8.24 24.12
CA GLU A 417 -23.91 -8.47 23.13
C GLU A 417 -22.98 -9.59 23.59
N LYS A 418 -22.58 -9.60 24.88
CA LYS A 418 -21.77 -10.67 25.47
C LYS A 418 -22.44 -12.03 25.30
N ARG A 419 -23.76 -12.09 25.53
CA ARG A 419 -24.55 -13.30 25.33
C ARG A 419 -24.62 -13.71 23.86
N ILE A 420 -24.87 -12.78 22.92
CA ILE A 420 -24.87 -13.10 21.48
C ILE A 420 -23.52 -13.72 21.09
N THR A 421 -22.41 -13.06 21.43
CA THR A 421 -21.06 -13.54 21.14
C THR A 421 -20.81 -14.93 21.74
N ALA A 422 -21.24 -15.18 22.98
CA ALA A 422 -21.06 -16.50 23.62
C ALA A 422 -21.79 -17.62 22.89
N TYR A 423 -23.04 -17.38 22.44
CA TYR A 423 -23.78 -18.37 21.66
C TYR A 423 -23.21 -18.55 20.25
N HIS A 424 -22.73 -17.46 19.64
CA HIS A 424 -22.06 -17.48 18.35
C HIS A 424 -20.79 -18.35 18.38
N GLU A 425 -19.88 -18.08 19.32
CA GLU A 425 -18.64 -18.85 19.48
C GLU A 425 -18.88 -20.30 19.92
N ALA A 426 -19.86 -20.52 20.81
CA ALA A 426 -20.27 -21.88 21.17
C ALA A 426 -20.82 -22.65 19.96
N GLY A 427 -21.46 -21.98 19.01
CA GLY A 427 -21.93 -22.56 17.75
C GLY A 427 -20.79 -23.11 16.91
N HIS A 428 -19.77 -22.29 16.63
CA HIS A 428 -18.55 -22.72 15.93
C HIS A 428 -17.89 -23.92 16.62
N ALA A 429 -17.70 -23.82 17.93
CA ALA A 429 -17.07 -24.88 18.72
C ALA A 429 -17.86 -26.19 18.62
N LEU A 430 -19.16 -26.18 18.88
CA LEU A 430 -19.98 -27.38 18.92
C LEU A 430 -20.08 -28.06 17.54
N VAL A 431 -20.32 -27.31 16.47
CA VAL A 431 -20.39 -27.88 15.12
C VAL A 431 -19.05 -28.48 14.71
N SER A 432 -17.93 -27.85 15.09
CA SER A 432 -16.60 -28.39 14.79
C SER A 432 -16.31 -29.73 15.47
N LEU A 433 -16.83 -29.95 16.69
CA LEU A 433 -16.63 -31.19 17.44
C LEU A 433 -17.46 -32.36 16.89
N GLU A 434 -18.65 -32.07 16.38
CA GLU A 434 -19.58 -33.10 15.89
C GLU A 434 -19.28 -33.52 14.44
N LEU A 435 -18.64 -32.65 13.64
CA LEU A 435 -18.26 -32.96 12.27
C LEU A 435 -16.92 -33.70 12.20
N PRO A 436 -16.78 -34.72 11.34
CA PRO A 436 -15.52 -35.41 11.14
C PRO A 436 -14.52 -34.53 10.36
N HIS A 437 -13.23 -34.85 10.46
CA HIS A 437 -12.15 -34.21 9.68
C HIS A 437 -12.01 -32.69 9.84
N THR A 438 -12.64 -32.07 10.83
CA THR A 438 -12.44 -30.66 11.19
C THR A 438 -11.08 -30.45 11.87
N ASP A 439 -10.59 -29.21 11.85
CA ASP A 439 -9.42 -28.84 12.63
C ASP A 439 -9.80 -28.81 14.12
N PRO A 440 -8.95 -29.32 15.03
CA PRO A 440 -9.29 -29.37 16.44
C PRO A 440 -9.30 -27.96 17.04
N ILE A 441 -10.21 -27.74 17.99
CA ILE A 441 -10.29 -26.50 18.76
C ILE A 441 -9.01 -26.35 19.58
N HIS A 442 -8.45 -25.14 19.60
CA HIS A 442 -7.39 -24.74 20.52
C HIS A 442 -7.98 -24.01 21.72
N LYS A 443 -8.82 -23.00 21.45
CA LYS A 443 -9.39 -22.10 22.44
C LYS A 443 -10.63 -21.41 21.89
N VAL A 444 -11.59 -21.12 22.76
CA VAL A 444 -12.78 -20.30 22.47
C VAL A 444 -12.76 -19.12 23.43
N SER A 445 -12.95 -17.89 22.93
CA SER A 445 -12.94 -16.68 23.75
C SER A 445 -13.99 -15.68 23.31
N ILE A 446 -14.62 -14.99 24.25
CA ILE A 446 -15.57 -13.88 23.99
C ILE A 446 -14.99 -12.52 24.36
N ILE A 447 -13.67 -12.46 24.55
CA ILE A 447 -12.94 -11.23 24.88
C ILE A 447 -12.70 -10.44 23.59
N PRO A 448 -13.15 -9.18 23.49
CA PRO A 448 -13.01 -8.38 22.28
C PRO A 448 -11.53 -8.05 22.00
N ARG A 449 -11.10 -8.28 20.77
CA ARG A 449 -9.73 -8.00 20.29
C ARG A 449 -9.77 -7.40 18.90
N GLY A 450 -9.10 -6.26 18.71
CA GLY A 450 -9.11 -5.55 17.43
C GLY A 450 -10.53 -5.36 16.88
N LEU A 451 -10.82 -5.93 15.71
CA LEU A 451 -12.14 -5.89 15.08
C LEU A 451 -13.07 -7.04 15.52
N ALA A 452 -12.54 -8.08 16.15
CA ALA A 452 -13.30 -9.24 16.60
C ALA A 452 -13.98 -8.99 17.95
N MET A 453 -15.19 -9.52 18.11
CA MET A 453 -15.95 -9.51 19.39
C MET A 453 -15.75 -10.81 20.18
N GLY A 454 -15.50 -11.91 19.49
CA GLY A 454 -15.16 -13.23 20.01
C GLY A 454 -14.37 -14.01 18.97
N VAL A 455 -13.88 -15.18 19.35
CA VAL A 455 -13.16 -16.07 18.42
C VAL A 455 -13.16 -17.52 18.89
N THR A 456 -13.33 -18.41 17.92
CA THR A 456 -13.08 -19.84 18.03
C THR A 456 -11.82 -20.18 17.25
N GLN A 457 -10.72 -20.43 17.97
CA GLN A 457 -9.42 -20.68 17.38
C GLN A 457 -9.23 -22.18 17.14
N PHE A 458 -8.93 -22.55 15.90
CA PHE A 458 -8.61 -23.91 15.48
C PHE A 458 -7.10 -24.07 15.30
N LEU A 459 -6.56 -25.24 15.68
CA LEU A 459 -5.16 -25.56 15.48
C LEU A 459 -4.98 -26.83 14.64
N PRO A 460 -4.69 -26.70 13.33
CA PRO A 460 -4.39 -27.84 12.48
C PRO A 460 -3.24 -28.67 13.05
N ARG A 461 -3.36 -30.00 12.99
CA ARG A 461 -2.29 -30.92 13.43
C ARG A 461 -1.11 -30.93 12.47
N GLU A 462 -1.38 -30.68 11.19
CA GLU A 462 -0.42 -30.76 10.10
C GLU A 462 -0.70 -29.66 9.08
N ASP A 463 0.37 -29.16 8.45
CA ASP A 463 0.27 -28.22 7.34
C ASP A 463 -0.18 -29.01 6.08
N ARG A 464 -1.46 -28.88 5.70
CA ARG A 464 -2.04 -29.61 4.56
C ARG A 464 -1.78 -28.89 3.23
N HIS A 465 -1.36 -29.64 2.22
CA HIS A 465 -1.22 -29.16 0.84
C HIS A 465 -2.41 -29.51 -0.06
N TYR A 466 -3.16 -30.53 0.31
CA TYR A 466 -4.34 -31.00 -0.43
C TYR A 466 -5.58 -30.94 0.48
N TYR A 467 -6.68 -30.40 -0.05
CA TYR A 467 -7.92 -30.23 0.70
C TYR A 467 -9.05 -31.02 0.04
N PRO A 468 -9.55 -32.11 0.65
CA PRO A 468 -10.66 -32.86 0.11
C PRO A 468 -11.97 -32.06 0.19
N LYS A 469 -12.90 -32.28 -0.75
CA LYS A 469 -14.20 -31.59 -0.79
C LYS A 469 -14.96 -31.70 0.53
N SER A 470 -14.95 -32.88 1.17
CA SER A 470 -15.60 -33.11 2.47
C SER A 470 -15.07 -32.19 3.57
N TYR A 471 -13.76 -31.99 3.63
CA TYR A 471 -13.13 -31.06 4.58
C TYR A 471 -13.59 -29.61 4.35
N LEU A 472 -13.63 -29.18 3.09
CA LEU A 472 -14.02 -27.82 2.73
C LEU A 472 -15.51 -27.55 3.02
N VAL A 473 -16.38 -28.54 2.77
CA VAL A 473 -17.80 -28.48 3.16
C VAL A 473 -17.94 -28.38 4.69
N ASN A 474 -17.20 -29.18 5.44
CA ASN A 474 -17.25 -29.10 6.91
C ASN A 474 -16.73 -27.74 7.42
N ARG A 475 -15.73 -27.15 6.75
CA ARG A 475 -15.26 -25.80 7.04
C ARG A 475 -16.32 -24.73 6.75
N LEU A 476 -17.12 -24.88 5.70
CA LEU A 476 -18.29 -24.02 5.44
C LEU A 476 -19.33 -24.14 6.56
N CYS A 477 -19.61 -25.37 7.01
CA CYS A 477 -20.56 -25.60 8.11
C CYS A 477 -20.08 -24.91 9.39
N VAL A 478 -18.81 -25.13 9.77
CA VAL A 478 -18.22 -24.47 10.95
C VAL A 478 -18.27 -22.95 10.81
N ALA A 479 -17.95 -22.38 9.64
CA ALA A 479 -18.04 -20.92 9.45
C ALA A 479 -19.47 -20.39 9.63
N LEU A 480 -20.50 -21.13 9.19
CA LEU A 480 -21.89 -20.69 9.29
C LEU A 480 -22.54 -21.01 10.64
N ALA A 481 -21.86 -21.78 11.49
CA ALA A 481 -22.39 -22.27 12.77
C ALA A 481 -22.68 -21.16 13.78
N GLY A 482 -21.88 -20.09 13.85
CA GLY A 482 -22.12 -18.98 14.77
C GLY A 482 -23.43 -18.27 14.46
N ARG A 483 -23.66 -17.95 13.18
CA ARG A 483 -24.92 -17.37 12.69
C ARG A 483 -26.12 -18.32 12.88
N ALA A 484 -25.93 -19.62 12.66
CA ALA A 484 -26.95 -20.64 12.89
C ALA A 484 -27.35 -20.73 14.38
N ALA A 485 -26.38 -20.64 15.29
CA ALA A 485 -26.62 -20.62 16.72
C ALA A 485 -27.41 -19.38 17.16
N GLU A 486 -27.10 -18.20 16.62
CA GLU A 486 -27.86 -16.98 16.87
C GLU A 486 -29.33 -17.13 16.46
N LYS A 487 -29.56 -17.59 15.22
CA LYS A 487 -30.89 -17.82 14.66
C LYS A 487 -31.70 -18.81 15.51
N LEU A 488 -31.08 -19.90 15.96
CA LEU A 488 -31.73 -20.94 16.77
C LEU A 488 -32.16 -20.43 18.16
N VAL A 489 -31.33 -19.61 18.79
CA VAL A 489 -31.50 -19.21 20.21
C VAL A 489 -32.26 -17.89 20.34
N PHE A 490 -31.97 -16.90 19.50
CA PHE A 490 -32.57 -15.57 19.55
C PHE A 490 -33.71 -15.38 18.55
N GLY A 491 -33.85 -16.25 17.56
CA GLY A 491 -34.85 -16.12 16.50
C GLY A 491 -34.57 -14.98 15.51
N ASP A 492 -33.37 -14.40 15.58
CA ASP A 492 -32.90 -13.31 14.73
C ASP A 492 -31.39 -13.49 14.45
N VAL A 493 -30.86 -12.72 13.51
CA VAL A 493 -29.45 -12.77 13.09
C VAL A 493 -28.81 -11.40 13.29
N SER A 494 -27.55 -11.39 13.72
CA SER A 494 -26.80 -10.15 13.90
C SER A 494 -25.87 -9.84 12.72
N SER A 495 -25.33 -8.61 12.71
CA SER A 495 -24.25 -8.23 11.79
C SER A 495 -22.88 -8.81 12.19
N GLY A 496 -22.77 -9.50 13.33
CA GLY A 496 -21.52 -10.10 13.82
C GLY A 496 -20.98 -11.19 12.89
N ALA A 497 -21.86 -11.92 12.21
CA ALA A 497 -21.50 -12.99 11.27
C ALA A 497 -21.00 -12.51 9.89
N GLN A 498 -20.73 -11.21 9.71
CA GLN A 498 -20.31 -10.65 8.41
C GLN A 498 -19.02 -11.30 7.89
N ASP A 499 -18.00 -11.42 8.74
CA ASP A 499 -16.71 -11.99 8.33
C ASP A 499 -16.82 -13.48 8.03
N ASP A 500 -17.66 -14.22 8.77
CA ASP A 500 -17.95 -15.63 8.48
C ASP A 500 -18.62 -15.82 7.13
N LEU A 501 -19.63 -15.01 6.83
CA LEU A 501 -20.33 -15.04 5.54
C LEU A 501 -19.38 -14.70 4.39
N LYS A 502 -18.50 -13.70 4.58
CA LYS A 502 -17.48 -13.33 3.61
C LYS A 502 -16.52 -14.50 3.36
N ASN A 503 -16.01 -15.12 4.41
CA ASN A 503 -15.07 -16.23 4.33
C ASN A 503 -15.72 -17.49 3.72
N ALA A 504 -16.95 -17.81 4.13
CA ALA A 504 -17.73 -18.93 3.59
C ALA A 504 -18.03 -18.73 2.10
N THR A 505 -18.45 -17.52 1.71
CA THR A 505 -18.73 -17.20 0.30
C THR A 505 -17.47 -17.29 -0.55
N ALA A 506 -16.35 -16.72 -0.11
CA ALA A 506 -15.08 -16.80 -0.83
C ALA A 506 -14.53 -18.24 -0.92
N LEU A 507 -14.81 -19.08 0.08
CA LEU A 507 -14.45 -20.50 0.03
C LEU A 507 -15.33 -21.26 -0.97
N ALA A 508 -16.65 -21.07 -0.92
CA ALA A 508 -17.59 -21.68 -1.86
C ALA A 508 -17.32 -21.24 -3.31
N GLU A 509 -16.99 -19.97 -3.53
CA GLU A 509 -16.61 -19.45 -4.85
C GLU A 509 -15.36 -20.15 -5.40
N ARG A 510 -14.32 -20.34 -4.58
CA ARG A 510 -13.12 -21.10 -5.01
C ARG A 510 -13.43 -22.56 -5.31
N MET A 511 -14.27 -23.21 -4.49
CA MET A 511 -14.70 -24.58 -4.72
C MET A 511 -15.40 -24.74 -6.07
N VAL A 512 -16.28 -23.80 -6.42
CA VAL A 512 -17.08 -23.87 -7.66
C VAL A 512 -16.27 -23.40 -8.87
N ALA A 513 -15.60 -22.25 -8.80
CA ALA A 513 -15.05 -21.58 -9.97
C ALA A 513 -13.56 -21.87 -10.24
N GLN A 514 -12.81 -22.37 -9.27
CA GLN A 514 -11.36 -22.62 -9.41
C GLN A 514 -10.99 -24.09 -9.27
N TRP A 515 -11.60 -24.79 -8.31
CA TRP A 515 -11.24 -26.18 -7.98
C TRP A 515 -12.15 -27.23 -8.62
N GLY A 516 -13.17 -26.81 -9.36
CA GLY A 516 -14.04 -27.73 -10.11
C GLY A 516 -14.82 -28.70 -9.22
N MET A 517 -15.25 -28.26 -8.03
CA MET A 517 -15.93 -29.09 -7.04
C MET A 517 -17.46 -29.06 -7.14
N SER A 518 -18.03 -28.40 -8.14
CA SER A 518 -19.46 -28.49 -8.49
C SER A 518 -19.64 -29.41 -9.69
N ASP A 519 -20.55 -30.38 -9.59
CA ASP A 519 -20.86 -31.31 -10.68
C ASP A 519 -21.59 -30.60 -11.83
N ALA A 520 -22.34 -29.54 -11.54
CA ALA A 520 -23.07 -28.76 -12.55
C ALA A 520 -22.13 -27.88 -13.38
N VAL A 521 -21.11 -27.29 -12.75
CA VAL A 521 -20.09 -26.48 -13.42
C VAL A 521 -19.01 -27.35 -14.07
N GLY A 522 -18.66 -28.46 -13.43
CA GLY A 522 -17.66 -29.41 -13.90
C GLY A 522 -16.22 -29.05 -13.52
N PRO A 523 -15.23 -29.88 -13.93
CA PRO A 523 -13.83 -29.74 -13.54
C PRO A 523 -13.07 -28.70 -14.38
N VAL A 524 -13.54 -27.44 -14.35
CA VAL A 524 -12.97 -26.32 -15.13
C VAL A 524 -12.56 -25.18 -14.19
N ASN A 525 -11.44 -24.53 -14.49
CA ASN A 525 -11.00 -23.32 -13.78
C ASN A 525 -11.37 -22.07 -14.60
N PHE A 526 -12.21 -21.22 -14.02
CA PHE A 526 -12.68 -19.95 -14.59
C PHE A 526 -11.95 -18.71 -14.05
N GLY A 527 -11.06 -18.86 -13.07
CA GLY A 527 -10.26 -17.78 -12.46
C GLY A 527 -11.09 -16.74 -11.69
N ARG A 528 -12.37 -17.00 -11.46
CA ARG A 528 -13.26 -16.10 -10.71
C ARG A 528 -12.89 -16.14 -9.22
N GLY A 529 -12.80 -14.96 -8.59
CA GLY A 529 -12.35 -14.85 -7.20
C GLY A 529 -10.85 -15.10 -7.01
N GLU A 530 -10.04 -15.08 -8.08
CA GLU A 530 -8.59 -15.00 -7.94
C GLU A 530 -8.23 -13.59 -7.47
N GLU A 531 -7.64 -13.48 -6.28
CA GLU A 531 -7.11 -12.20 -5.81
C GLU A 531 -5.98 -11.77 -6.73
N HIS A 532 -6.25 -10.77 -7.57
CA HIS A 532 -5.22 -10.11 -8.35
C HIS A 532 -4.65 -8.96 -7.54
N PRO A 533 -3.33 -8.92 -7.24
CA PRO A 533 -2.74 -7.84 -6.46
C PRO A 533 -2.64 -6.51 -7.25
N PHE A 534 -3.42 -6.35 -8.31
CA PHE A 534 -3.58 -5.10 -9.05
C PHE A 534 -5.05 -4.94 -9.47
N LEU A 535 -5.74 -4.03 -8.79
CA LEU A 535 -7.15 -3.69 -9.02
C LEU A 535 -7.44 -3.39 -10.51
N GLY A 536 -6.51 -2.72 -11.21
CA GLY A 536 -6.68 -2.40 -12.63
C GLY A 536 -6.65 -3.61 -13.57
N ARG A 537 -6.06 -4.74 -13.17
CA ARG A 537 -6.04 -5.97 -13.99
C ARG A 537 -7.28 -6.81 -13.74
N GLU A 538 -7.81 -6.81 -12.52
CA GLU A 538 -9.10 -7.41 -12.20
C GLU A 538 -10.24 -6.71 -12.95
N LEU A 539 -10.23 -5.37 -13.00
CA LEU A 539 -11.20 -4.57 -13.74
C LEU A 539 -11.05 -4.68 -15.27
N ALA A 540 -9.84 -4.95 -15.77
CA ALA A 540 -9.55 -5.03 -17.21
C ALA A 540 -9.52 -6.47 -17.76
N ALA A 541 -9.52 -7.49 -16.91
CA ALA A 541 -9.50 -8.89 -17.35
C ALA A 541 -10.87 -9.26 -17.95
N PRO A 542 -10.93 -9.68 -19.23
CA PRO A 542 -12.18 -10.14 -19.79
C PRO A 542 -12.62 -11.42 -19.07
N ARG A 543 -13.88 -11.45 -18.62
CA ARG A 543 -14.51 -12.66 -18.10
C ARG A 543 -14.43 -13.75 -19.17
N ARG A 544 -13.86 -14.91 -18.83
CA ARG A 544 -13.66 -16.03 -19.76
C ARG A 544 -14.84 -17.01 -19.77
N TYR A 545 -16.01 -16.56 -19.36
CA TYR A 545 -17.22 -17.36 -19.22
C TYR A 545 -18.45 -16.53 -19.63
N SER A 546 -19.50 -17.21 -20.10
CA SER A 546 -20.77 -16.57 -20.45
C SER A 546 -21.53 -16.11 -19.20
N GLU A 547 -22.50 -15.21 -19.37
CA GLU A 547 -23.41 -14.82 -18.29
C GLU A 547 -24.24 -16.00 -17.78
N ASP A 548 -24.62 -16.95 -18.65
CA ASP A 548 -25.30 -18.19 -18.24
C ASP A 548 -24.43 -19.03 -17.29
N MET A 549 -23.12 -19.12 -17.57
CA MET A 549 -22.18 -19.81 -16.69
C MET A 549 -21.95 -19.03 -15.39
N ALA A 550 -21.91 -17.70 -15.45
CA ALA A 550 -21.84 -16.86 -14.26
C ALA A 550 -23.04 -17.09 -13.33
N TRP A 551 -24.25 -17.08 -13.90
CA TRP A 551 -25.50 -17.35 -13.20
C TRP A 551 -25.51 -18.76 -12.60
N LEU A 552 -25.08 -19.78 -13.35
CA LEU A 552 -24.97 -21.15 -12.85
C LEU A 552 -24.01 -21.25 -11.66
N MET A 553 -22.84 -20.62 -11.75
CA MET A 553 -21.89 -20.56 -10.64
C MET A 553 -22.50 -19.89 -9.41
N ASP A 554 -23.24 -18.79 -9.57
CA ASP A 554 -23.90 -18.09 -8.46
C ASP A 554 -24.95 -18.98 -7.77
N GLN A 555 -25.71 -19.77 -8.53
CA GLN A 555 -26.67 -20.72 -7.95
C GLN A 555 -25.96 -21.82 -7.17
N GLU A 556 -24.87 -22.38 -7.71
CA GLU A 556 -24.11 -23.45 -7.05
C GLU A 556 -23.38 -22.95 -5.80
N ILE A 557 -22.83 -21.73 -5.81
CA ILE A 557 -22.24 -21.09 -4.62
C ILE A 557 -23.31 -20.92 -3.54
N ARG A 558 -24.47 -20.34 -3.89
CA ARG A 558 -25.58 -20.15 -2.95
C ARG A 558 -26.06 -21.48 -2.38
N LYS A 559 -26.19 -22.50 -3.23
CA LYS A 559 -26.60 -23.85 -2.83
C LYS A 559 -25.63 -24.45 -1.80
N LEU A 560 -24.33 -24.40 -2.06
CA LEU A 560 -23.31 -24.92 -1.12
C LEU A 560 -23.37 -24.22 0.24
N VAL A 561 -23.53 -22.90 0.26
CA VAL A 561 -23.64 -22.12 1.50
C VAL A 561 -24.91 -22.48 2.27
N LEU A 562 -26.06 -22.58 1.58
CA LEU A 562 -27.33 -22.95 2.21
C LEU A 562 -27.33 -24.39 2.76
N GLU A 563 -26.76 -25.34 2.01
CA GLU A 563 -26.62 -26.73 2.48
C GLU A 563 -25.74 -26.81 3.73
N ALA A 564 -24.63 -26.08 3.76
CA ALA A 564 -23.74 -26.01 4.92
C ALA A 564 -24.40 -25.34 6.14
N GLU A 565 -25.17 -24.26 5.95
CA GLU A 565 -25.95 -23.64 7.03
C GLU A 565 -27.02 -24.59 7.55
N THR A 566 -27.75 -25.28 6.66
CA THR A 566 -28.81 -26.24 7.03
C THR A 566 -28.25 -27.39 7.88
N LEU A 567 -27.10 -27.95 7.49
CA LEU A 567 -26.45 -28.99 8.28
C LEU A 567 -26.03 -28.48 9.67
N SER A 568 -25.58 -27.23 9.74
CA SER A 568 -25.22 -26.59 11.03
C SER A 568 -26.46 -26.37 11.90
N ASP A 569 -27.56 -25.89 11.33
CA ASP A 569 -28.87 -25.76 12.00
C ASP A 569 -29.32 -27.12 12.59
N GLU A 570 -29.21 -28.22 11.83
CA GLU A 570 -29.58 -29.57 12.27
C GLU A 570 -28.73 -30.06 13.45
N ILE A 571 -27.41 -29.87 13.38
CA ILE A 571 -26.47 -30.28 14.45
C ILE A 571 -26.77 -29.50 15.73
N LEU A 572 -26.89 -28.18 15.62
CA LEU A 572 -27.15 -27.30 16.76
C LEU A 572 -28.52 -27.56 17.38
N ALA A 573 -29.56 -27.78 16.58
CA ALA A 573 -30.89 -28.12 17.08
C ALA A 573 -30.88 -29.45 17.86
N LYS A 574 -30.18 -30.47 17.34
CA LYS A 574 -30.03 -31.77 18.00
C LYS A 574 -29.25 -31.69 19.32
N LYS A 575 -28.28 -30.78 19.41
CA LYS A 575 -27.36 -30.59 20.55
C LYS A 575 -27.60 -29.29 21.32
N ARG A 576 -28.83 -28.79 21.30
CA ARG A 576 -29.20 -27.49 21.90
C ARG A 576 -28.79 -27.35 23.37
N GLN A 577 -28.98 -28.39 24.18
CA GLN A 577 -28.58 -28.35 25.60
C GLN A 577 -27.06 -28.17 25.76
N THR A 578 -26.26 -28.83 24.93
CA THR A 578 -24.80 -28.68 24.94
C THR A 578 -24.38 -27.28 24.50
N LEU A 579 -25.06 -26.70 23.49
CA LEU A 579 -24.84 -25.32 23.05
C LEU A 579 -25.09 -24.32 24.20
N GLU A 580 -26.22 -24.46 24.89
CA GLU A 580 -26.59 -23.59 26.02
C GLU A 580 -25.57 -23.70 27.15
N LEU A 581 -25.12 -24.91 27.51
CA LEU A 581 -24.09 -25.13 28.52
C LEU A 581 -22.73 -24.51 28.16
N LEU A 582 -22.30 -24.66 26.90
CA LEU A 582 -21.06 -24.04 26.41
C LEU A 582 -21.14 -22.52 26.48
N ALA A 583 -22.24 -21.93 26.01
CA ALA A 583 -22.45 -20.49 26.04
C ALA A 583 -22.50 -19.94 27.48
N GLU A 584 -23.21 -20.60 28.40
CA GLU A 584 -23.25 -20.21 29.82
C GLU A 584 -21.87 -20.25 30.46
N ARG A 585 -21.07 -21.28 30.14
CA ARG A 585 -19.70 -21.37 30.64
C ARG A 585 -18.82 -20.26 30.05
N LEU A 586 -18.93 -19.97 28.75
CA LEU A 586 -18.22 -18.86 28.11
C LEU A 586 -18.57 -17.51 28.74
N ILE A 587 -19.83 -17.25 29.07
CA ILE A 587 -20.23 -15.99 29.72
C ILE A 587 -19.54 -15.84 31.09
N LYS A 588 -19.37 -16.97 31.80
CA LYS A 588 -18.78 -17.00 33.14
C LYS A 588 -17.25 -16.89 33.14
N ASP A 589 -16.57 -17.68 32.32
CA ASP A 589 -15.10 -17.77 32.34
C ASP A 589 -14.43 -16.95 31.23
N GLU A 590 -15.21 -16.43 30.28
CA GLU A 590 -14.82 -15.60 29.12
C GLU A 590 -13.92 -16.29 28.09
N THR A 591 -13.23 -17.36 28.49
CA THR A 591 -12.35 -18.15 27.65
C THR A 591 -12.41 -19.60 28.10
N LEU A 592 -12.50 -20.54 27.15
CA LEU A 592 -12.43 -21.98 27.38
C LEU A 592 -11.32 -22.58 26.54
N ASP A 593 -10.53 -23.47 27.15
CA ASP A 593 -9.58 -24.28 26.41
C ASP A 593 -10.25 -25.48 25.74
N ARG A 594 -9.50 -26.19 24.90
CA ARG A 594 -9.97 -27.40 24.24
C ARG A 594 -10.50 -28.46 25.22
N GLU A 595 -9.79 -28.72 26.30
CA GLU A 595 -10.12 -29.80 27.23
C GLU A 595 -11.41 -29.51 27.98
N GLU A 596 -11.66 -28.24 28.32
CA GLU A 596 -12.89 -27.76 28.91
C GLU A 596 -14.06 -27.88 27.95
N VAL A 597 -13.87 -27.46 26.69
CA VAL A 597 -14.91 -27.57 25.65
C VAL A 597 -15.29 -29.04 25.42
N GLU A 598 -14.32 -29.94 25.26
CA GLU A 598 -14.57 -31.39 25.08
C GLU A 598 -15.26 -32.00 26.31
N ARG A 599 -14.90 -31.55 27.52
CA ARG A 599 -15.53 -32.00 28.77
C ARG A 599 -16.99 -31.57 28.87
N ILE A 600 -17.32 -30.33 28.54
CA ILE A 600 -18.69 -29.79 28.55
C ILE A 600 -19.53 -30.47 27.47
N ALA A 601 -18.94 -30.74 26.31
CA ALA A 601 -19.59 -31.47 25.23
C ALA A 601 -19.86 -32.96 25.55
N GLY A 602 -19.36 -33.47 26.69
CA GLY A 602 -19.55 -34.87 27.09
C GLY A 602 -18.65 -35.86 26.33
N LEU A 603 -17.56 -35.37 25.73
CA LEU A 603 -16.60 -36.17 24.97
C LEU A 603 -15.40 -36.65 25.84
N ALA A 604 -15.34 -36.25 27.11
CA ALA A 604 -14.29 -36.66 28.05
C ALA A 604 -14.34 -38.18 28.30
N GLY A 605 -13.49 -38.93 27.58
CA GLY A 605 -13.30 -40.38 27.74
C GLY A 605 -13.56 -41.22 26.49
N GLY A 606 -14.06 -40.62 25.40
CA GLY A 606 -14.24 -41.30 24.11
C GLY A 606 -13.12 -40.95 23.14
N LYS A 607 -12.45 -41.95 22.56
CA LYS A 607 -11.59 -41.75 21.38
C LYS A 607 -12.38 -40.96 20.34
N VAL A 608 -11.89 -39.77 20.01
CA VAL A 608 -12.47 -38.90 18.98
C VAL A 608 -12.62 -39.72 17.69
N ALA A 609 -13.79 -39.64 17.06
CA ALA A 609 -14.16 -40.39 15.84
C ALA A 609 -13.36 -40.01 14.57
N GLY A 610 -12.11 -39.57 14.72
CA GLY A 610 -11.14 -39.29 13.67
C GLY A 610 -9.82 -40.04 13.81
N GLU A 611 -9.73 -41.06 14.68
CA GLU A 611 -8.52 -41.88 14.85
C GLU A 611 -8.24 -42.86 13.69
N THR A 612 -9.11 -42.97 12.69
CA THR A 612 -8.80 -43.76 11.49
C THR A 612 -8.08 -42.89 10.48
N GLY A 613 -6.76 -43.08 10.40
CA GLY A 613 -5.92 -42.47 9.38
C GLY A 613 -6.35 -42.84 7.96
N ILE A 614 -6.22 -41.85 7.08
CA ILE A 614 -5.82 -42.01 5.69
C ILE A 614 -4.82 -40.89 5.41
#